data_AF-A0A1R3WGX0-F1
#
_entry.id   AF-A0A1R3WGX0-F1
#
_cell.length_a   1.000
_cell.length_b   1.000
_cell.length_c   1.000
_cell.angle_alpha   90.00
_cell.angle_beta   90.00
_cell.angle_gamma   90.00
#
_symmetry.space_group_name_H-M   'P 1'
#
loop_
_entity.id
_entity.type
_entity.pdbx_description
1 polymer ?
#
loop_
_entity_poly.entity_id
_entity_poly.type
_entity_poly.pdbx_seq_one_letter_code
_entity_poly.pdbx_strand_id
1 'polypeptide(L)'
;MNLDLLTVTLLTALVVVVTSVVFIVGMLLRKDESAGRIWGLAFLAALLTVVSYLAWAASPEAWWAVAVGNAAFVGGTGLMWLGARRFNGAPMMLPVTAVAVVSAVALVVVLALGPDGGDWAGAEIMFVGILVFAGLGARECLYGEMGHHRESWGLAFVLGLQSVYYLVRTGAFFAYGPESDVFSTWFGTVETSFLTITLSIVAMVVTTVLLSGRLRLRGSVGAVTLELSNEGIMPESSFERILLDMSERAMPRGELVGVISVRVDDIRSIGTAFGSEAADIVLASLRDGVRRYAPIAAFIGQDSQNVLYVGIQPSSHDESRRIARRIRRGLFEELSGVVGAVIPIVGVSVVLSDVAGYDPASLMRAAKEASYMASTSIGTTDVFADA
;
A
#
# COMPACT_ATOMS: atom_id res chain seq x y z
N MET A 1 3.60 38.26 -23.58
CA MET A 1 4.10 38.46 -22.22
C MET A 1 5.33 37.57 -22.10
N ASN A 2 6.52 38.11 -22.37
CA ASN A 2 7.74 37.30 -22.42
C ASN A 2 8.24 37.10 -20.99
N LEU A 3 7.92 35.95 -20.40
CA LEU A 3 8.59 35.50 -19.19
C LEU A 3 10.03 35.14 -19.57
N ASP A 4 11.00 35.68 -18.86
CA ASP A 4 12.40 35.36 -19.11
C ASP A 4 12.73 33.92 -18.66
N LEU A 5 13.75 33.32 -19.27
CA LEU A 5 14.15 31.93 -19.02
C LEU A 5 14.47 31.68 -17.55
N LEU A 6 15.10 32.66 -16.89
CA LEU A 6 15.50 32.56 -15.49
C LEU A 6 14.28 32.48 -14.57
N THR A 7 13.27 33.34 -14.76
CA THR A 7 12.04 33.32 -13.96
C THR A 7 11.30 32.00 -14.11
N VAL A 8 11.17 31.50 -15.33
CA VAL A 8 10.48 30.23 -15.60
C VAL A 8 11.23 29.04 -15.00
N THR A 9 12.56 29.04 -15.09
CA THR A 9 13.41 28.01 -14.48
C THR A 9 13.31 28.04 -12.96
N LEU A 10 13.29 29.23 -12.33
CA LEU A 10 13.08 29.41 -10.90
C LEU A 10 11.71 28.90 -10.43
N LEU A 11 10.64 29.22 -11.17
CA LEU A 11 9.29 28.72 -10.87
C LEU A 11 9.22 27.19 -10.97
N THR A 12 9.85 26.62 -12.00
CA THR A 12 9.95 25.17 -12.18
C THR A 12 10.73 24.53 -11.04
N ALA A 13 11.85 25.13 -10.64
CA ALA A 13 12.65 24.70 -9.49
C ALA A 13 11.82 24.67 -8.22
N LEU A 14 11.11 25.74 -7.91
CA LEU A 14 10.28 25.81 -6.73
C LEU A 14 9.24 24.68 -6.69
N VAL A 15 8.49 24.48 -7.77
CA VAL A 15 7.46 23.44 -7.83
C VAL A 15 8.07 22.04 -7.71
N VAL A 16 9.13 21.75 -8.46
CA VAL A 16 9.77 20.42 -8.44
C VAL A 16 10.40 20.15 -7.07
N VAL A 17 11.03 21.14 -6.44
CA VAL A 17 11.57 21.02 -5.08
C VAL A 17 10.46 20.70 -4.10
N VAL A 18 9.38 21.49 -4.08
CA VAL A 18 8.26 21.30 -3.14
C VAL A 18 7.62 19.93 -3.35
N THR A 19 7.29 19.58 -4.59
CA THR A 19 6.63 18.29 -4.89
C THR A 19 7.52 17.10 -4.54
N SER A 20 8.83 17.17 -4.84
CA SER A 20 9.79 16.12 -4.50
C SER A 20 9.97 15.98 -2.98
N VAL A 21 10.12 17.10 -2.26
CA VAL A 21 10.25 17.08 -0.79
C VAL A 21 9.00 16.51 -0.14
N VAL A 22 7.81 16.97 -0.54
CA VAL A 22 6.54 16.46 -0.02
C VAL A 22 6.42 14.96 -0.26
N PHE A 23 6.73 14.48 -1.46
CA PHE A 23 6.70 13.06 -1.78
C PHE A 23 7.71 12.27 -0.93
N ILE A 24 8.96 12.71 -0.86
CA ILE A 24 10.04 12.03 -0.13
C ILE A 24 9.73 11.97 1.37
N VAL A 25 9.32 13.09 1.97
CA VAL A 25 8.91 13.14 3.39
C VAL A 25 7.71 12.22 3.61
N GLY A 26 6.70 12.29 2.73
CA GLY A 26 5.54 11.42 2.77
C GLY A 26 5.91 9.93 2.70
N MET A 27 6.90 9.57 1.88
CA MET A 27 7.41 8.21 1.76
C MET A 27 8.19 7.77 3.01
N LEU A 28 9.10 8.61 3.52
CA LEU A 28 9.92 8.31 4.70
C LEU A 28 9.07 8.11 5.96
N LEU A 29 8.03 8.92 6.14
CA LEU A 29 7.11 8.81 7.27
C LEU A 29 6.27 7.52 7.24
N ARG A 30 6.10 6.89 6.06
CA ARG A 30 5.18 5.76 5.85
C ARG A 30 5.83 4.37 5.98
N LYS A 31 7.11 4.27 6.40
CA LYS A 31 7.88 3.00 6.49
C LYS A 31 7.71 2.10 5.24
N ASP A 32 7.62 2.71 4.06
CA ASP A 32 7.15 2.03 2.86
C ASP A 32 8.21 1.16 2.15
N GLU A 33 7.70 0.18 1.40
CA GLU A 33 8.40 -0.88 0.71
C GLU A 33 9.02 -0.47 -0.65
N SER A 34 9.87 -1.36 -1.15
CA SER A 34 10.77 -1.27 -2.31
C SER A 34 10.38 -0.40 -3.53
N ALA A 35 9.13 -0.37 -3.99
CA ALA A 35 8.72 0.43 -5.17
C ALA A 35 8.68 1.94 -4.86
N GLY A 36 8.19 2.31 -3.67
CA GLY A 36 8.17 3.71 -3.23
C GLY A 36 9.58 4.29 -3.14
N ARG A 37 10.58 3.48 -2.75
CA ARG A 37 11.99 3.90 -2.74
C ARG A 37 12.52 4.26 -4.12
N ILE A 38 12.14 3.50 -5.15
CA ILE A 38 12.54 3.78 -6.54
C ILE A 38 11.89 5.07 -7.03
N TRP A 39 10.60 5.29 -6.74
CA TRP A 39 9.96 6.57 -7.05
C TRP A 39 10.54 7.74 -6.26
N GLY A 40 10.96 7.53 -5.01
CA GLY A 40 11.72 8.53 -4.25
C GLY A 40 13.03 8.91 -4.94
N LEU A 41 13.78 7.93 -5.45
CA LEU A 41 14.96 8.19 -6.27
C LEU A 41 14.62 8.96 -7.55
N ALA A 42 13.46 8.71 -8.16
CA ALA A 42 12.99 9.47 -9.32
C ALA A 42 12.73 10.95 -8.98
N PHE A 43 12.09 11.23 -7.84
CA PHE A 43 11.90 12.60 -7.36
C PHE A 43 13.22 13.27 -6.94
N LEU A 44 14.18 12.52 -6.38
CA LEU A 44 15.54 13.03 -6.15
C LEU A 44 16.26 13.35 -7.46
N ALA A 45 16.09 12.54 -8.49
CA ALA A 45 16.63 12.81 -9.82
C ALA A 45 15.96 14.04 -10.47
N ALA A 46 14.66 14.24 -10.25
CA ALA A 46 13.96 15.46 -10.67
C ALA A 46 14.51 16.70 -9.95
N LEU A 47 14.78 16.62 -8.64
CA LEU A 47 15.42 17.68 -7.88
C LEU A 47 16.81 18.03 -8.46
N LEU A 48 17.63 17.00 -8.71
CA LEU A 48 18.96 17.16 -9.30
C LEU A 48 18.87 17.81 -10.69
N THR A 49 17.92 17.38 -11.53
CA THR A 49 17.66 17.95 -12.85
C THR A 49 17.45 19.45 -12.79
N VAL A 50 16.56 19.90 -11.90
CA VAL A 50 16.22 21.33 -11.87
C VAL A 50 17.29 22.17 -11.18
N VAL A 51 17.98 21.65 -10.16
CA VAL A 51 19.13 22.35 -9.58
C VAL A 51 20.24 22.52 -10.62
N SER A 52 20.49 21.50 -11.43
CA SER A 52 21.45 21.55 -12.53
C SER A 52 21.08 22.59 -13.58
N TYR A 53 19.84 22.62 -14.07
CA TYR A 53 19.41 23.64 -15.04
C TYR A 53 19.36 25.04 -14.45
N LEU A 54 19.05 25.18 -13.16
CA LEU A 54 19.11 26.48 -12.48
C LEU A 54 20.55 26.99 -12.38
N ALA A 55 21.51 26.11 -12.08
CA ALA A 55 22.93 26.47 -12.07
C ALA A 55 23.41 26.93 -13.45
N TRP A 56 23.00 26.23 -14.51
CA TRP A 56 23.30 26.64 -15.89
C TRP A 56 22.62 27.96 -16.28
N ALA A 57 21.34 28.14 -15.94
CA ALA A 57 20.62 29.38 -16.24
C ALA A 57 21.20 30.60 -15.49
N ALA A 58 21.76 30.40 -14.30
CA ALA A 58 22.43 31.44 -13.53
C ALA A 58 23.86 31.72 -14.01
N SER A 59 24.55 30.70 -14.54
CA SER A 59 25.93 30.82 -15.03
C SER A 59 26.13 29.92 -16.27
N PRO A 60 26.18 30.50 -17.48
CA PRO A 60 26.43 29.73 -18.71
C PRO A 60 27.78 29.00 -18.72
N GLU A 61 28.76 29.44 -17.93
CA GLU A 61 30.05 28.75 -17.75
C GLU A 61 29.90 27.39 -17.07
N ALA A 62 28.79 27.15 -16.36
CA ALA A 62 28.43 25.85 -15.78
C ALA A 62 27.82 24.89 -16.82
N TRP A 63 28.37 24.83 -18.03
CA TRP A 63 27.91 23.95 -19.12
C TRP A 63 27.84 22.46 -18.70
N TRP A 64 28.72 22.03 -17.81
CA TRP A 64 28.71 20.67 -17.24
C TRP A 64 27.42 20.36 -16.47
N ALA A 65 26.73 21.39 -15.96
CA ALA A 65 25.47 21.21 -15.25
C ALA A 65 24.37 20.71 -16.20
N VAL A 66 24.41 21.06 -17.49
CA VAL A 66 23.52 20.49 -18.52
C VAL A 66 23.72 18.97 -18.64
N ALA A 67 24.96 18.49 -18.58
CA ALA A 67 25.25 17.05 -18.64
C ALA A 67 24.61 16.29 -17.47
N VAL A 68 24.75 16.84 -16.26
CA VAL A 68 24.14 16.28 -15.04
C VAL A 68 22.61 16.36 -15.10
N GLY A 69 22.08 17.50 -15.55
CA GLY A 69 20.64 17.74 -15.71
C GLY A 69 20.00 16.75 -16.68
N ASN A 70 20.57 16.59 -17.87
CA ASN A 70 20.08 15.66 -18.89
C ASN A 70 20.07 14.21 -18.40
N ALA A 71 21.17 13.79 -17.76
CA ALA A 71 21.30 12.44 -17.21
C ALA A 71 20.30 12.18 -16.07
N ALA A 72 20.13 13.16 -15.18
CA ALA A 72 19.17 13.08 -14.09
C ALA A 72 17.73 13.07 -14.61
N PHE A 73 17.41 13.78 -15.69
CA PHE A 73 16.06 13.83 -16.23
C PHE A 73 15.66 12.51 -16.90
N VAL A 74 16.57 11.97 -17.71
CA VAL A 74 16.42 10.63 -18.31
C VAL A 74 16.32 9.57 -17.21
N GLY A 75 17.23 9.62 -16.24
CA GLY A 75 17.27 8.70 -15.12
C GLY A 75 16.03 8.76 -14.26
N GLY A 76 15.52 9.96 -13.94
CA GLY A 76 14.29 10.17 -13.19
C GLY A 76 13.07 9.59 -13.88
N THR A 77 12.94 9.83 -15.20
CA THR A 77 11.87 9.24 -16.01
C THR A 77 11.98 7.70 -16.07
N GLY A 78 13.21 7.19 -16.24
CA GLY A 78 13.49 5.76 -16.17
C GLY A 78 13.15 5.14 -14.82
N LEU A 79 13.45 5.82 -13.73
CA LEU A 79 13.11 5.40 -12.37
C LEU A 79 11.60 5.38 -12.13
N MET A 80 10.82 6.28 -12.76
CA MET A 80 9.36 6.19 -12.73
C MET A 80 8.84 4.89 -13.36
N TRP A 81 9.39 4.51 -14.51
CA TRP A 81 9.09 3.22 -15.14
C TRP A 81 9.55 2.03 -14.27
N LEU A 82 10.78 2.07 -13.73
CA LEU A 82 11.30 1.02 -12.85
C LEU A 82 10.45 0.85 -11.59
N GLY A 83 9.92 1.93 -11.02
CA GLY A 83 9.01 1.86 -9.89
C GLY A 83 7.69 1.20 -10.25
N ALA A 84 7.10 1.51 -11.41
CA ALA A 84 5.90 0.83 -11.92
C ALA A 84 6.15 -0.66 -12.19
N ARG A 85 7.32 -0.99 -12.75
CA ARG A 85 7.71 -2.38 -13.02
C ARG A 85 7.95 -3.18 -11.73
N ARG A 86 8.58 -2.55 -10.73
CA ARG A 86 8.76 -3.12 -9.39
C ARG A 86 7.42 -3.30 -8.68
N PHE A 87 6.47 -2.38 -8.91
CA PHE A 87 5.11 -2.49 -8.41
C PHE A 87 4.44 -3.75 -8.94
N ASN A 88 4.56 -4.03 -10.25
CA ASN A 88 4.03 -5.22 -10.91
C ASN A 88 4.80 -6.53 -10.61
N GLY A 89 5.84 -6.51 -9.77
CA GLY A 89 6.64 -7.71 -9.45
C GLY A 89 7.46 -8.26 -10.63
N ALA A 90 7.65 -7.49 -11.70
CA ALA A 90 8.33 -7.92 -12.92
C ALA A 90 9.88 -7.94 -12.77
N PRO A 91 10.60 -8.69 -13.63
CA PRO A 91 12.07 -8.79 -13.57
C PRO A 91 12.74 -7.44 -13.86
N MET A 92 13.80 -7.14 -13.10
CA MET A 92 14.40 -5.80 -13.01
C MET A 92 15.79 -5.63 -13.64
N MET A 93 16.56 -6.70 -13.82
CA MET A 93 17.98 -6.59 -14.22
C MET A 93 18.18 -5.81 -15.54
N LEU A 94 17.55 -6.26 -16.63
CA LEU A 94 17.67 -5.62 -17.94
C LEU A 94 17.14 -4.16 -17.94
N PRO A 95 15.94 -3.87 -17.40
CA PRO A 95 15.45 -2.49 -17.27
C PRO A 95 16.38 -1.56 -16.49
N VAL A 96 16.93 -2.01 -15.36
CA VAL A 96 17.85 -1.20 -14.55
C VAL A 96 19.11 -0.87 -15.34
N THR A 97 19.69 -1.87 -16.02
CA THR A 97 20.84 -1.64 -16.91
C THR A 97 20.49 -0.68 -18.04
N ALA A 98 19.32 -0.80 -18.66
CA ALA A 98 18.89 0.10 -19.72
C ALA A 98 18.79 1.55 -19.24
N VAL A 99 18.15 1.79 -18.09
CA VAL A 99 18.05 3.15 -17.50
C VAL A 99 19.44 3.70 -17.17
N ALA A 100 20.31 2.89 -16.56
CA ALA A 100 21.67 3.31 -16.23
C ALA A 100 22.51 3.65 -17.47
N VAL A 101 22.47 2.81 -18.50
CA VAL A 101 23.21 3.02 -19.76
C VAL A 101 22.72 4.26 -20.48
N VAL A 102 21.41 4.43 -20.68
CA VAL A 102 20.89 5.59 -21.42
C VAL A 102 21.15 6.89 -20.65
N SER A 103 21.05 6.88 -19.31
CA SER A 103 21.41 8.05 -18.49
C SER A 103 22.91 8.37 -18.58
N ALA A 104 23.77 7.35 -18.59
CA ALA A 104 25.20 7.53 -18.76
C ALA A 104 25.55 8.08 -20.15
N VAL A 105 24.89 7.60 -21.22
CA VAL A 105 25.07 8.13 -22.57
C VAL A 105 24.62 9.58 -22.64
N ALA A 106 23.48 9.93 -22.03
CA ALA A 106 23.01 11.32 -21.98
C ALA A 106 24.01 12.26 -21.29
N LEU A 107 24.71 11.78 -20.25
CA LEU A 107 25.80 12.51 -19.60
C LEU A 107 27.02 12.65 -20.50
N VAL A 108 27.50 11.52 -21.05
CA VAL A 108 28.76 11.45 -21.80
C VAL A 108 28.69 12.26 -23.10
N VAL A 109 27.55 12.28 -23.78
CA VAL A 109 27.40 13.05 -25.03
C VAL A 109 27.60 14.54 -24.78
N VAL A 110 27.04 15.11 -23.71
CA VAL A 110 27.24 16.52 -23.38
C VAL A 110 28.69 16.79 -22.98
N LEU A 111 29.29 15.92 -22.18
CA LEU A 111 30.70 16.05 -21.80
C LEU A 111 31.66 15.95 -22.99
N ALA A 112 31.34 15.12 -23.98
CA ALA A 112 32.14 14.96 -25.19
C ALA A 112 32.05 16.17 -26.13
N LEU A 113 30.89 16.84 -26.18
CA LEU A 113 30.72 18.09 -26.93
C LEU A 113 31.42 19.27 -26.23
N GLY A 114 31.54 19.23 -24.91
CA GLY A 114 32.24 20.24 -24.14
C GLY A 114 31.53 21.60 -24.11
N PRO A 115 32.25 22.70 -23.82
CA PRO A 115 31.69 24.05 -23.72
C PRO A 115 31.02 24.55 -25.02
N ASP A 116 31.49 24.06 -26.17
CA ASP A 116 31.03 24.49 -27.50
C ASP A 116 29.78 23.73 -27.99
N GLY A 117 29.25 22.81 -27.18
CA GLY A 117 28.07 21.99 -27.53
C GLY A 117 26.75 22.75 -27.65
N GLY A 118 26.71 24.00 -27.18
CA GLY A 118 25.53 24.86 -27.21
C GLY A 118 24.40 24.43 -26.26
N ASP A 119 23.30 25.19 -26.30
CA ASP A 119 22.16 25.05 -25.37
C ASP A 119 21.41 23.72 -25.50
N TRP A 120 21.54 23.06 -26.66
CA TRP A 120 20.88 21.79 -26.99
C TRP A 120 21.82 20.58 -26.96
N ALA A 121 23.00 20.71 -26.33
CA ALA A 121 23.96 19.62 -26.22
C ALA A 121 23.29 18.35 -25.66
N GLY A 122 23.39 17.25 -26.41
CA GLY A 122 22.85 15.94 -26.03
C GLY A 122 21.32 15.86 -25.94
N ALA A 123 20.59 16.84 -26.50
CA ALA A 123 19.14 16.88 -26.47
C ALA A 123 18.50 15.67 -27.17
N GLU A 124 19.12 15.12 -28.23
CA GLU A 124 18.52 13.98 -28.96
C GLU A 124 18.42 12.74 -28.06
N ILE A 125 19.52 12.42 -27.36
CA ILE A 125 19.56 11.28 -26.44
C ILE A 125 18.60 11.50 -25.27
N MET A 126 18.58 12.73 -24.73
CA MET A 126 17.67 13.07 -23.65
C MET A 126 16.21 12.90 -24.07
N PHE A 127 15.82 13.46 -25.22
CA PHE A 127 14.43 13.43 -25.68
C PHE A 127 13.97 12.01 -25.98
N VAL A 128 14.78 11.23 -26.71
CA VAL A 128 14.46 9.85 -27.04
C VAL A 128 14.42 8.98 -25.77
N GLY A 129 15.34 9.19 -24.83
CA GLY A 129 15.36 8.49 -23.54
C GLY A 129 14.07 8.75 -22.74
N ILE A 130 13.67 10.02 -22.61
CA ILE A 130 12.44 10.40 -21.92
C ILE A 130 11.21 9.84 -22.63
N LEU A 131 11.12 9.99 -23.95
CA LEU A 131 10.05 9.45 -24.80
C LEU A 131 9.83 7.96 -24.53
N VAL A 132 10.91 7.17 -24.60
CA VAL A 132 10.87 5.70 -24.47
C VAL A 132 10.54 5.30 -23.04
N PHE A 133 11.23 5.85 -22.02
CA PHE A 133 10.96 5.47 -20.63
C PHE A 133 9.60 5.93 -20.14
N ALA A 134 9.12 7.11 -20.54
CA ALA A 134 7.78 7.56 -20.21
C ALA A 134 6.72 6.66 -20.89
N GLY A 135 6.92 6.29 -22.16
CA GLY A 135 6.02 5.38 -22.87
C GLY A 135 5.98 3.97 -22.26
N LEU A 136 7.15 3.43 -21.89
CA LEU A 136 7.25 2.15 -21.20
C LEU A 136 6.62 2.20 -19.80
N GLY A 137 6.82 3.30 -19.07
CA GLY A 137 6.19 3.56 -17.77
C GLY A 137 4.68 3.65 -17.87
N ALA A 138 4.16 4.38 -18.86
CA ALA A 138 2.72 4.47 -19.13
C ALA A 138 2.11 3.11 -19.44
N ARG A 139 2.76 2.33 -20.31
CA ARG A 139 2.37 0.95 -20.61
C ARG A 139 2.36 0.10 -19.33
N GLU A 140 3.43 0.14 -18.55
CA GLU A 140 3.55 -0.65 -17.31
C GLU A 140 2.44 -0.31 -16.30
N CYS A 141 1.99 0.95 -16.24
CA CYS A 141 0.88 1.37 -15.38
C CYS A 141 -0.49 0.82 -15.84
N LEU A 142 -0.66 0.52 -17.13
CA LEU A 142 -1.92 0.02 -17.70
C LEU A 142 -2.03 -1.52 -17.68
N TYR A 143 -0.92 -2.22 -17.45
CA TYR A 143 -0.86 -3.69 -17.42
C TYR A 143 -0.50 -4.20 -16.01
N GLY A 144 -0.69 -5.50 -15.79
CA GLY A 144 -0.32 -6.16 -14.53
C GLY A 144 -1.24 -5.80 -13.35
N GLU A 145 -0.72 -5.97 -12.13
CA GLU A 145 -1.44 -5.65 -10.89
C GLU A 145 -1.81 -4.15 -10.83
N MET A 146 -0.90 -3.28 -11.30
CA MET A 146 -1.10 -1.83 -11.32
C MET A 146 -2.30 -1.42 -12.18
N GLY A 147 -2.53 -2.06 -13.32
CA GLY A 147 -3.64 -1.74 -14.24
C GLY A 147 -5.05 -2.01 -13.67
N HIS A 148 -5.17 -2.84 -12.62
CA HIS A 148 -6.45 -3.14 -11.97
C HIS A 148 -6.92 -2.00 -11.04
N HIS A 149 -6.02 -1.08 -10.68
CA HIS A 149 -6.32 0.07 -9.82
C HIS A 149 -6.63 1.30 -10.68
N ARG A 150 -7.82 1.90 -10.52
CA ARG A 150 -8.19 3.12 -11.26
C ARG A 150 -7.23 4.28 -10.98
N GLU A 151 -6.60 4.27 -9.81
CA GLU A 151 -5.62 5.25 -9.38
C GLU A 151 -4.33 5.21 -10.21
N SER A 152 -3.99 4.07 -10.83
CA SER A 152 -2.80 3.95 -11.67
C SER A 152 -2.95 4.62 -13.03
N TRP A 153 -4.19 4.79 -13.48
CA TRP A 153 -4.49 5.43 -14.75
C TRP A 153 -4.06 6.90 -14.75
N GLY A 154 -4.04 7.55 -13.58
CA GLY A 154 -3.50 8.90 -13.46
C GLY A 154 -2.00 8.95 -13.79
N LEU A 155 -1.22 7.97 -13.32
CA LEU A 155 0.23 7.92 -13.60
C LEU A 155 0.47 7.49 -15.05
N ALA A 156 -0.33 6.56 -15.56
CA ALA A 156 -0.32 6.19 -16.97
C ALA A 156 -0.60 7.39 -17.88
N PHE A 157 -1.58 8.23 -17.51
CA PHE A 157 -1.92 9.45 -18.25
C PHE A 157 -0.78 10.46 -18.24
N VAL A 158 -0.18 10.74 -17.07
CA VAL A 158 0.97 11.66 -16.95
C VAL A 158 2.14 11.18 -17.82
N LEU A 159 2.55 9.93 -17.66
CA LEU A 159 3.68 9.37 -18.41
C LEU A 159 3.37 9.25 -19.90
N GLY A 160 2.12 8.93 -20.26
CA GLY A 160 1.66 8.87 -21.64
C GLY A 160 1.68 10.25 -22.30
N LEU A 161 1.18 11.29 -21.61
CA LEU A 161 1.22 12.66 -22.10
C LEU A 161 2.66 13.17 -22.24
N GLN A 162 3.53 12.85 -21.28
CA GLN A 162 4.97 13.14 -21.37
C GLN A 162 5.58 12.46 -22.60
N SER A 163 5.30 11.17 -22.81
CA SER A 163 5.80 10.41 -23.97
C SER A 163 5.34 11.04 -25.29
N VAL A 164 4.05 11.35 -25.44
CA VAL A 164 3.50 12.00 -26.64
C VAL A 164 4.12 13.37 -26.87
N TYR A 165 4.27 14.19 -25.83
CA TYR A 165 4.91 15.50 -25.95
C TYR A 165 6.36 15.37 -26.44
N TYR A 166 7.14 14.47 -25.84
CA TYR A 166 8.53 14.25 -26.27
C TYR A 166 8.62 13.60 -27.65
N LEU A 167 7.62 12.84 -28.10
CA LEU A 167 7.55 12.35 -29.48
C LEU A 167 7.43 13.52 -30.47
N VAL A 168 6.47 14.41 -30.23
CA VAL A 168 6.24 15.60 -31.08
C VAL A 168 7.44 16.53 -31.02
N ARG A 169 7.98 16.78 -29.84
CA ARG A 169 9.16 17.62 -29.63
C ARG A 169 10.40 17.07 -30.34
N THR A 170 10.65 15.76 -30.25
CA THR A 170 11.75 15.10 -30.97
C THR A 170 11.57 15.21 -32.48
N GLY A 171 10.35 14.97 -32.97
CA GLY A 171 10.03 15.11 -34.39
C GLY A 171 10.26 16.54 -34.90
N ALA A 172 9.82 17.55 -34.14
CA ALA A 172 10.03 18.95 -34.47
C ALA A 172 11.52 19.33 -34.44
N PHE A 173 12.28 18.82 -33.47
CA PHE A 173 13.72 19.05 -33.37
C PHE A 173 14.46 18.55 -34.62
N PHE A 174 14.14 17.36 -35.12
CA PHE A 174 14.77 16.82 -36.33
C PHE A 174 14.22 17.43 -37.63
N ALA A 175 12.95 17.83 -37.66
CA ALA A 175 12.32 18.38 -38.87
C ALA A 175 12.70 19.84 -39.13
N TYR A 176 12.78 20.66 -38.08
CA TYR A 176 12.98 22.11 -38.20
C TYR A 176 14.31 22.59 -37.61
N GLY A 177 14.93 21.81 -36.72
CA GLY A 177 16.16 22.17 -36.02
C GLY A 177 15.92 23.06 -34.78
N PRO A 178 16.88 23.09 -33.84
CA PRO A 178 16.76 23.82 -32.57
C PRO A 178 16.68 25.34 -32.72
N GLU A 179 17.33 25.89 -33.76
CA GLU A 179 17.40 27.34 -34.03
C GLU A 179 16.16 27.87 -34.77
N SER A 180 15.21 27.01 -35.15
CA SER A 180 14.02 27.45 -35.87
C SER A 180 13.03 28.17 -34.95
N ASP A 181 12.44 29.26 -35.44
CA ASP A 181 11.39 30.01 -34.72
C ASP A 181 10.21 29.12 -34.32
N VAL A 182 9.87 28.14 -35.15
CA VAL A 182 8.79 27.18 -34.88
C VAL A 182 9.14 26.31 -33.67
N PHE A 183 10.37 25.81 -33.59
CA PHE A 183 10.81 24.97 -32.49
C PHE A 183 10.94 25.79 -31.19
N SER A 184 11.58 26.95 -31.25
CA SER A 184 11.80 27.80 -30.07
C SER A 184 10.49 28.35 -29.48
N THR A 185 9.49 28.66 -30.33
CA THR A 185 8.20 29.22 -29.87
C THR A 185 7.27 28.18 -29.24
N TRP A 186 7.26 26.95 -29.74
CA TRP A 186 6.28 25.93 -29.32
C TRP A 186 6.88 24.79 -28.49
N PHE A 187 8.18 24.54 -28.64
CA PHE A 187 8.89 23.39 -28.06
C PHE A 187 10.18 23.81 -27.34
N GLY A 188 10.32 25.11 -27.10
CA GLY A 188 11.40 25.70 -26.32
C GLY A 188 11.36 25.27 -24.85
N THR A 189 12.39 25.70 -24.14
CA THR A 189 12.59 25.36 -22.72
C THR A 189 11.50 25.98 -21.85
N VAL A 190 11.01 27.17 -22.20
CA VAL A 190 9.96 27.88 -21.45
C VAL A 190 8.64 27.13 -21.51
N GLU A 191 8.22 26.70 -22.70
CA GLU A 191 6.97 25.98 -22.95
C GLU A 191 7.02 24.61 -22.27
N THR A 192 8.15 23.92 -22.38
CA THR A 192 8.38 22.63 -21.71
C THR A 192 8.30 22.75 -20.19
N SER A 193 8.72 23.88 -19.63
CA SER A 193 8.72 24.11 -18.19
C SER A 193 7.30 24.15 -17.61
N PHE A 194 6.34 24.76 -18.31
CA PHE A 194 4.92 24.74 -17.90
C PHE A 194 4.33 23.33 -17.89
N LEU A 195 4.65 22.55 -18.92
CA LEU A 195 4.24 21.14 -18.97
C LEU A 195 4.88 20.36 -17.81
N THR A 196 6.17 20.57 -17.56
CA THR A 196 6.90 19.93 -16.47
C THR A 196 6.27 20.24 -15.12
N ILE A 197 6.00 21.52 -14.83
CA ILE A 197 5.31 21.97 -13.62
C ILE A 197 3.99 21.22 -13.43
N THR A 198 3.15 21.20 -14.47
CA THR A 198 1.82 20.59 -14.41
C THR A 198 1.91 19.08 -14.21
N LEU A 199 2.75 18.40 -15.00
CA LEU A 199 2.94 16.96 -14.92
C LEU A 199 3.56 16.55 -13.58
N SER A 200 4.53 17.29 -13.03
CA SER A 200 5.14 16.99 -11.74
C SER A 200 4.13 17.07 -10.60
N ILE A 201 3.25 18.08 -10.59
CA ILE A 201 2.20 18.20 -9.57
C ILE A 201 1.24 17.01 -9.66
N VAL A 202 0.74 16.68 -10.86
CA VAL A 202 -0.19 15.56 -11.05
C VAL A 202 0.50 14.23 -10.73
N ALA A 203 1.75 14.05 -11.16
CA ALA A 203 2.55 12.86 -10.86
C ALA A 203 2.70 12.68 -9.35
N MET A 204 3.06 13.73 -8.62
CA MET A 204 3.18 13.71 -7.15
C MET A 204 1.87 13.29 -6.50
N VAL A 205 0.76 13.93 -6.87
CA VAL A 205 -0.55 13.60 -6.29
C VAL A 205 -0.90 12.14 -6.57
N VAL A 206 -0.80 11.69 -7.83
CA VAL A 206 -1.19 10.32 -8.20
C VAL A 206 -0.27 9.27 -7.55
N THR A 207 1.05 9.48 -7.57
CA THR A 207 1.99 8.56 -6.90
C THR A 207 1.77 8.51 -5.39
N THR A 208 1.44 9.62 -4.75
CA THR A 208 1.08 9.67 -3.32
C THR A 208 -0.24 8.92 -3.06
N VAL A 209 -1.24 9.10 -3.92
CA VAL A 209 -2.52 8.37 -3.84
C VAL A 209 -2.28 6.88 -4.02
N LEU A 210 -1.50 6.47 -5.02
CA LEU A 210 -1.12 5.07 -5.24
C LEU A 210 -0.41 4.46 -4.02
N LEU A 211 0.51 5.22 -3.41
CA LEU A 211 1.17 4.82 -2.17
C LEU A 211 0.14 4.64 -1.02
N SER A 212 -0.83 5.56 -0.93
CA SER A 212 -1.89 5.48 0.08
C SER A 212 -2.95 4.39 -0.17
N GLY A 213 -3.29 4.12 -1.44
CA GLY A 213 -4.21 3.07 -1.85
C GLY A 213 -3.60 1.70 -1.58
N ARG A 214 -2.28 1.57 -1.74
CA ARG A 214 -1.54 0.38 -1.33
C ARG A 214 -1.62 0.13 0.18
N LEU A 215 -1.66 1.14 1.05
CA LEU A 215 -1.88 0.91 2.49
C LEU A 215 -3.29 0.37 2.79
N ARG A 216 -4.30 0.80 2.03
CA ARG A 216 -5.67 0.29 2.16
C ARG A 216 -5.85 -1.12 1.58
N LEU A 217 -5.04 -1.49 0.57
CA LEU A 217 -5.12 -2.78 -0.13
C LEU A 217 -4.05 -3.81 0.29
N ARG A 218 -2.89 -3.40 0.83
CA ARG A 218 -1.85 -4.24 1.47
C ARG A 218 -1.95 -4.34 2.98
N GLY A 219 -2.91 -3.63 3.59
CA GLY A 219 -3.67 -4.26 4.66
C GLY A 219 -4.19 -5.65 4.24
N SER A 220 -4.21 -5.98 2.93
CA SER A 220 -4.68 -7.26 2.41
C SER A 220 -3.70 -8.38 2.02
N VAL A 221 -2.42 -8.12 1.63
CA VAL A 221 -1.62 -9.17 0.95
C VAL A 221 -0.09 -9.10 1.19
N GLY A 222 0.47 -8.69 2.35
CA GLY A 222 1.92 -8.98 2.49
C GLY A 222 2.75 -8.50 3.67
N ALA A 223 2.28 -7.59 4.52
CA ALA A 223 3.00 -7.25 5.75
C ALA A 223 1.97 -6.96 6.85
N VAL A 224 1.76 -7.96 7.70
CA VAL A 224 0.72 -7.93 8.71
C VAL A 224 1.17 -7.04 9.86
N THR A 225 0.79 -5.75 9.86
CA THR A 225 0.50 -5.10 11.13
C THR A 225 -0.82 -5.66 11.60
N LEU A 226 -0.75 -6.74 12.39
CA LEU A 226 -1.90 -7.13 13.20
C LEU A 226 -2.19 -5.94 14.08
N GLU A 227 -3.36 -5.33 13.87
CA GLU A 227 -3.87 -4.40 14.85
C GLU A 227 -4.14 -5.25 16.10
N LEU A 228 -3.32 -5.04 17.12
CA LEU A 228 -3.56 -5.57 18.44
C LEU A 228 -4.16 -4.42 19.24
N SER A 229 -5.33 -4.63 19.83
CA SER A 229 -5.76 -3.73 20.89
C SER A 229 -4.72 -3.75 22.02
N ASN A 230 -4.71 -2.73 22.87
CA ASN A 230 -3.88 -2.73 24.08
C ASN A 230 -4.14 -3.95 24.99
N GLU A 231 -5.26 -4.65 24.79
CA GLU A 231 -5.69 -5.84 25.50
C GLU A 231 -5.24 -7.14 24.82
N GLY A 232 -4.46 -7.08 23.74
CA GLY A 232 -3.98 -8.26 23.00
C GLY A 232 -5.08 -9.03 22.28
N ILE A 233 -6.18 -8.36 21.94
CA ILE A 233 -7.30 -8.89 21.15
C ILE A 233 -7.29 -8.18 19.81
N MET A 234 -7.44 -8.95 18.73
CA MET A 234 -7.36 -8.43 17.37
C MET A 234 -8.75 -8.00 16.87
N PRO A 235 -8.85 -6.97 16.03
CA PRO A 235 -10.07 -6.71 15.27
C PRO A 235 -10.45 -7.90 14.38
N GLU A 236 -11.73 -8.04 14.09
CA GLU A 236 -12.30 -9.09 13.23
C GLU A 236 -11.54 -9.27 11.92
N SER A 237 -11.19 -8.17 11.25
CA SER A 237 -10.43 -8.18 10.00
C SER A 237 -9.01 -8.73 10.15
N SER A 238 -8.35 -8.55 11.29
CA SER A 238 -7.02 -9.12 11.56
C SER A 238 -7.12 -10.61 11.92
N PHE A 239 -8.17 -10.99 12.64
CA PHE A 239 -8.45 -12.39 12.97
C PHE A 239 -8.75 -13.24 11.73
N GLU A 240 -9.64 -12.77 10.86
CA GLU A 240 -10.01 -13.44 9.60
C GLU A 240 -8.79 -13.72 8.72
N ARG A 241 -7.81 -12.81 8.72
CA ARG A 241 -6.57 -12.94 7.95
C ARG A 241 -5.63 -14.02 8.47
N ILE A 242 -5.42 -14.09 9.79
CA ILE A 242 -4.62 -15.17 10.38
C ILE A 242 -5.32 -16.51 10.15
N LEU A 243 -6.64 -16.53 10.28
CA LEU A 243 -7.44 -17.72 10.02
C LEU A 243 -7.32 -18.16 8.55
N LEU A 244 -7.28 -17.23 7.59
CA LEU A 244 -7.03 -17.52 6.18
C LEU A 244 -5.67 -18.20 5.97
N ASP A 245 -4.60 -17.59 6.46
CA ASP A 245 -3.24 -18.13 6.32
C ASP A 245 -3.07 -19.49 7.02
N MET A 246 -3.72 -19.69 8.17
CA MET A 246 -3.76 -21.00 8.83
C MET A 246 -4.52 -22.03 8.00
N SER A 247 -5.65 -21.64 7.41
CA SER A 247 -6.50 -22.52 6.61
C SER A 247 -5.86 -22.91 5.26
N GLU A 248 -5.20 -21.97 4.58
CA GLU A 248 -4.45 -22.22 3.34
C GLU A 248 -3.29 -23.20 3.56
N ARG A 249 -2.63 -23.15 4.74
CA ARG A 249 -1.56 -24.08 5.11
C ARG A 249 -2.08 -25.45 5.54
N ALA A 250 -3.23 -25.49 6.20
CA ALA A 250 -3.84 -26.72 6.71
C ALA A 250 -4.54 -27.53 5.61
N MET A 251 -5.17 -26.87 4.63
CA MET A 251 -5.97 -27.52 3.59
C MET A 251 -5.19 -28.56 2.76
N PRO A 252 -3.98 -28.29 2.25
CA PRO A 252 -3.21 -29.30 1.50
C PRO A 252 -2.79 -30.52 2.34
N ARG A 253 -2.77 -30.38 3.67
CA ARG A 253 -2.35 -31.42 4.62
C ARG A 253 -3.53 -32.16 5.25
N GLY A 254 -4.76 -31.69 5.02
CA GLY A 254 -5.95 -32.21 5.69
C GLY A 254 -5.94 -31.99 7.20
N GLU A 255 -5.23 -30.96 7.69
CA GLU A 255 -5.17 -30.64 9.11
C GLU A 255 -6.42 -29.84 9.54
N LEU A 256 -6.96 -30.12 10.74
CA LEU A 256 -8.15 -29.43 11.22
C LEU A 256 -7.84 -28.00 11.65
N VAL A 257 -8.72 -27.08 11.23
CA VAL A 257 -8.76 -25.69 11.68
C VAL A 257 -10.09 -25.47 12.37
N GLY A 258 -10.08 -24.80 13.53
CA GLY A 258 -11.28 -24.54 14.30
C GLY A 258 -11.42 -23.09 14.73
N VAL A 259 -12.66 -22.62 14.81
CA VAL A 259 -13.04 -21.34 15.39
C VAL A 259 -13.98 -21.59 16.55
N ILE A 260 -13.61 -21.09 17.73
CA ILE A 260 -14.49 -21.04 18.90
C ILE A 260 -15.09 -19.63 18.95
N SER A 261 -16.41 -19.51 19.00
CA SER A 261 -17.10 -18.24 19.20
C SER A 261 -17.62 -18.15 20.64
N VAL A 262 -17.37 -17.02 21.29
CA VAL A 262 -17.80 -16.72 22.66
C VAL A 262 -18.58 -15.42 22.65
N ARG A 263 -19.78 -15.42 23.23
CA ARG A 263 -20.60 -14.22 23.38
C ARG A 263 -21.39 -14.22 24.68
N VAL A 264 -21.69 -13.03 25.18
CA VAL A 264 -22.66 -12.83 26.26
C VAL A 264 -24.02 -12.52 25.64
N ASP A 265 -25.06 -13.15 26.14
CA ASP A 265 -26.42 -12.82 25.77
C ASP A 265 -26.87 -11.51 26.40
N ASP A 266 -27.62 -10.74 25.62
CA ASP A 266 -28.28 -9.50 26.03
C ASP A 266 -27.49 -8.53 26.94
N ILE A 267 -26.23 -8.25 26.56
CA ILE A 267 -25.38 -7.26 27.26
C ILE A 267 -26.03 -5.87 27.36
N ARG A 268 -26.92 -5.53 26.42
CA ARG A 268 -27.67 -4.27 26.42
C ARG A 268 -28.70 -4.21 27.55
N SER A 269 -29.39 -5.31 27.81
CA SER A 269 -30.29 -5.42 28.96
C SER A 269 -29.55 -5.32 30.28
N ILE A 270 -28.37 -5.95 30.40
CA ILE A 270 -27.49 -5.78 31.57
C ILE A 270 -27.14 -4.30 31.77
N GLY A 271 -26.72 -3.61 30.70
CA GLY A 271 -26.41 -2.17 30.76
C GLY A 271 -27.61 -1.30 31.13
N THR A 272 -28.82 -1.68 30.72
CA THR A 272 -30.06 -0.96 31.02
C THR A 272 -30.50 -1.18 32.48
N ALA A 273 -30.37 -2.40 32.99
CA ALA A 273 -30.83 -2.77 34.33
C ALA A 273 -29.83 -2.42 35.44
N PHE A 274 -28.53 -2.52 35.15
CA PHE A 274 -27.45 -2.39 36.14
C PHE A 274 -26.47 -1.23 35.84
N GLY A 275 -26.70 -0.48 34.76
CA GLY A 275 -25.85 0.62 34.32
C GLY A 275 -24.76 0.21 33.32
N SER A 276 -24.28 1.18 32.53
CA SER A 276 -23.26 0.94 31.50
C SER A 276 -21.95 0.40 32.07
N GLU A 277 -21.56 0.83 33.27
CA GLU A 277 -20.36 0.34 33.96
C GLU A 277 -20.43 -1.16 34.25
N ALA A 278 -21.59 -1.69 34.64
CA ALA A 278 -21.77 -3.12 34.86
C ALA A 278 -21.62 -3.93 33.56
N ALA A 279 -22.12 -3.40 32.44
CA ALA A 279 -21.93 -4.02 31.13
C ALA A 279 -20.47 -4.01 30.68
N ASP A 280 -19.76 -2.89 30.90
CA ASP A 280 -18.33 -2.77 30.58
C ASP A 280 -17.47 -3.73 31.42
N ILE A 281 -17.78 -3.87 32.71
CA ILE A 281 -17.13 -4.82 33.62
C ILE A 281 -17.34 -6.26 33.12
N VAL A 282 -18.58 -6.63 32.74
CA VAL A 282 -18.87 -7.98 32.20
C VAL A 282 -18.09 -8.24 30.91
N LEU A 283 -18.01 -7.26 29.99
CA LEU A 283 -17.24 -7.40 28.76
C LEU A 283 -15.73 -7.50 29.03
N ALA A 284 -15.20 -6.71 29.97
CA ALA A 284 -13.79 -6.79 30.37
C ALA A 284 -13.46 -8.16 30.98
N SER A 285 -14.28 -8.67 31.89
CA SER A 285 -14.10 -10.00 32.48
C SER A 285 -14.24 -11.12 31.45
N LEU A 286 -15.12 -10.97 30.47
CA LEU A 286 -15.23 -11.92 29.35
C LEU A 286 -13.93 -11.96 28.53
N ARG A 287 -13.38 -10.79 28.18
CA ARG A 287 -12.12 -10.68 27.43
C ARG A 287 -10.96 -11.30 28.21
N ASP A 288 -10.82 -10.95 29.49
CA ASP A 288 -9.77 -11.49 30.36
C ASP A 288 -9.87 -13.00 30.53
N GLY A 289 -11.08 -13.52 30.73
CA GLY A 289 -11.30 -14.95 30.87
C GLY A 289 -11.03 -15.72 29.58
N VAL A 290 -11.49 -15.23 28.42
CA VAL A 290 -11.14 -15.87 27.13
C VAL A 290 -9.63 -15.92 26.95
N ARG A 291 -8.90 -14.84 27.24
CA ARG A 291 -7.43 -14.82 27.15
C ARG A 291 -6.77 -15.78 28.14
N ARG A 292 -7.26 -15.89 29.36
CA ARG A 292 -6.69 -16.76 30.40
C ARG A 292 -6.90 -18.24 30.10
N TYR A 293 -8.06 -18.63 29.59
CA TYR A 293 -8.44 -20.03 29.39
C TYR A 293 -8.21 -20.54 27.96
N ALA A 294 -7.93 -19.66 26.99
CA ALA A 294 -7.51 -20.04 25.65
C ALA A 294 -6.14 -20.74 25.65
N PRO A 295 -5.88 -21.64 24.68
CA PRO A 295 -4.54 -22.21 24.49
C PRO A 295 -3.49 -21.14 24.18
N ILE A 296 -2.23 -21.37 24.57
CA ILE A 296 -1.12 -20.43 24.32
C ILE A 296 -0.91 -20.17 22.82
N ALA A 297 -1.10 -21.19 21.99
CA ALA A 297 -0.97 -21.08 20.54
C ALA A 297 -2.22 -20.50 19.85
N ALA A 298 -3.30 -20.24 20.59
CA ALA A 298 -4.52 -19.69 20.02
C ALA A 298 -4.40 -18.18 19.84
N PHE A 299 -5.05 -17.68 18.80
CA PHE A 299 -5.16 -16.26 18.53
C PHE A 299 -6.60 -15.81 18.74
N ILE A 300 -6.78 -14.58 19.24
CA ILE A 300 -8.08 -14.09 19.73
C ILE A 300 -8.48 -12.84 18.97
N GLY A 301 -9.70 -12.84 18.45
CA GLY A 301 -10.31 -11.73 17.72
C GLY A 301 -11.61 -11.25 18.37
N GLN A 302 -12.05 -10.04 18.02
CA GLN A 302 -13.35 -9.50 18.42
C GLN A 302 -14.05 -8.79 17.27
N ASP A 303 -15.36 -9.02 17.12
CA ASP A 303 -16.20 -8.27 16.18
C ASP A 303 -16.81 -6.99 16.75
N SER A 304 -17.46 -6.22 15.88
CA SER A 304 -18.18 -5.00 16.23
C SER A 304 -19.36 -5.20 17.20
N GLN A 305 -19.82 -6.44 17.39
CA GLN A 305 -20.91 -6.83 18.29
C GLN A 305 -20.41 -7.44 19.61
N ASN A 306 -19.12 -7.28 19.92
CA ASN A 306 -18.43 -7.83 21.09
C ASN A 306 -18.37 -9.36 21.14
N VAL A 307 -18.60 -10.07 20.03
CA VAL A 307 -18.36 -11.51 19.94
C VAL A 307 -16.85 -11.75 19.87
N LEU A 308 -16.36 -12.63 20.73
CA LEU A 308 -14.96 -13.05 20.75
C LEU A 308 -14.79 -14.32 19.92
N TYR A 309 -13.71 -14.38 19.15
CA TYR A 309 -13.30 -15.55 18.39
C TYR A 309 -11.96 -16.06 18.90
N VAL A 310 -11.82 -17.39 18.98
CA VAL A 310 -10.55 -18.05 19.30
C VAL A 310 -10.23 -19.02 18.17
N GLY A 311 -9.15 -18.74 17.44
CA GLY A 311 -8.64 -19.60 16.38
C GLY A 311 -7.76 -20.70 16.95
N ILE A 312 -8.05 -21.95 16.58
CA ILE A 312 -7.33 -23.13 17.07
C ILE A 312 -6.98 -24.08 15.92
N GLN A 313 -5.94 -24.87 16.12
CA GLN A 313 -5.55 -25.97 15.24
C GLN A 313 -5.56 -27.28 16.06
N PRO A 314 -6.74 -27.91 16.24
CA PRO A 314 -6.85 -29.13 17.03
C PRO A 314 -6.35 -30.34 16.24
N SER A 315 -5.82 -31.35 16.94
CA SER A 315 -5.49 -32.66 16.38
C SER A 315 -6.72 -33.57 16.20
N SER A 316 -7.83 -33.26 16.87
CA SER A 316 -9.07 -34.05 16.86
C SER A 316 -10.29 -33.23 17.28
N HIS A 317 -11.49 -33.74 16.95
CA HIS A 317 -12.76 -33.19 17.43
C HIS A 317 -12.86 -33.17 18.96
N ASP A 318 -12.36 -34.23 19.62
CA ASP A 318 -12.40 -34.28 21.08
C ASP A 318 -11.49 -33.23 21.72
N GLU A 319 -10.37 -32.90 21.07
CA GLU A 319 -9.50 -31.81 21.53
C GLU A 319 -10.19 -30.45 21.42
N SER A 320 -10.84 -30.15 20.29
CA SER A 320 -11.56 -28.89 20.11
C SER A 320 -12.68 -28.74 21.15
N ARG A 321 -13.42 -29.83 21.41
CA ARG A 321 -14.45 -29.91 22.47
C ARG A 321 -13.86 -29.67 23.86
N ARG A 322 -12.71 -30.27 24.18
CA ARG A 322 -12.02 -30.05 25.47
C ARG A 322 -11.59 -28.59 25.64
N ILE A 323 -11.07 -27.96 24.59
CA ILE A 323 -10.67 -26.54 24.63
C ILE A 323 -11.89 -25.65 24.86
N ALA A 324 -12.98 -25.85 24.10
CA ALA A 324 -14.21 -25.08 24.25
C ALA A 324 -14.82 -25.21 25.65
N ARG A 325 -14.90 -26.43 26.21
CA ARG A 325 -15.38 -26.65 27.58
C ARG A 325 -14.49 -26.01 28.64
N ARG A 326 -13.17 -25.99 28.43
CA ARG A 326 -12.22 -25.32 29.34
C ARG A 326 -12.48 -23.82 29.38
N ILE A 327 -12.62 -23.19 28.21
CA ILE A 327 -12.94 -21.76 28.09
C ILE A 327 -14.27 -21.48 28.78
N ARG A 328 -15.33 -22.25 28.46
CA ARG A 328 -16.65 -22.10 29.05
C ARG A 328 -16.63 -22.19 30.58
N ARG A 329 -16.01 -23.24 31.14
CA ARG A 329 -15.94 -23.43 32.60
C ARG A 329 -15.21 -22.27 33.29
N GLY A 330 -14.09 -21.86 32.71
CA GLY A 330 -13.32 -20.74 33.25
C GLY A 330 -14.10 -19.42 33.21
N LEU A 331 -14.80 -19.15 32.10
CA LEU A 331 -15.67 -17.98 31.98
C LEU A 331 -16.82 -17.99 32.99
N PHE A 332 -17.43 -19.16 33.23
CA PHE A 332 -18.49 -19.29 34.22
C PHE A 332 -17.97 -18.97 35.64
N GLU A 333 -16.81 -19.51 36.01
CA GLU A 333 -16.15 -19.22 37.29
C GLU A 333 -15.84 -17.71 37.42
N GLU A 334 -15.26 -17.10 36.38
CA GLU A 334 -14.85 -15.70 36.40
C GLU A 334 -16.05 -14.74 36.46
N LEU A 335 -17.05 -14.95 35.62
CA LEU A 335 -18.24 -14.08 35.57
C LEU A 335 -19.13 -14.24 36.82
N SER A 336 -19.12 -15.41 37.46
CA SER A 336 -19.83 -15.61 38.73
C SER A 336 -19.28 -14.78 39.90
N GLY A 337 -18.00 -14.38 39.83
CA GLY A 337 -17.35 -13.58 40.88
C GLY A 337 -17.46 -12.06 40.69
N VAL A 338 -17.92 -11.60 39.52
CA VAL A 338 -17.78 -10.19 39.09
C VAL A 338 -19.02 -9.35 39.43
N VAL A 339 -20.22 -9.94 39.33
CA VAL A 339 -21.47 -9.24 39.64
C VAL A 339 -22.26 -10.08 40.63
N GLY A 340 -22.33 -9.64 41.90
CA GLY A 340 -22.95 -10.36 43.01
C GLY A 340 -24.46 -10.69 42.87
N ALA A 341 -25.06 -10.48 41.71
CA ALA A 341 -26.47 -10.81 41.42
C ALA A 341 -26.77 -11.23 39.97
N VAL A 342 -25.82 -11.16 39.02
CA VAL A 342 -26.11 -11.45 37.59
C VAL A 342 -25.08 -12.43 37.04
N ILE A 343 -25.53 -13.64 36.74
CA ILE A 343 -24.75 -14.60 35.97
C ILE A 343 -25.18 -14.45 34.50
N PRO A 344 -24.41 -13.78 33.65
CA PRO A 344 -24.76 -13.65 32.24
C PRO A 344 -24.79 -15.01 31.56
N ILE A 345 -25.72 -15.20 30.62
CA ILE A 345 -25.73 -16.39 29.77
C ILE A 345 -24.61 -16.22 28.74
N VAL A 346 -23.67 -17.16 28.73
CA VAL A 346 -22.56 -17.17 27.76
C VAL A 346 -22.78 -18.27 26.75
N GLY A 347 -22.88 -17.89 25.48
CA GLY A 347 -22.87 -18.83 24.35
C GLY A 347 -21.43 -19.14 23.96
N VAL A 348 -21.07 -20.43 23.99
CA VAL A 348 -19.78 -20.93 23.49
C VAL A 348 -20.04 -21.99 22.43
N SER A 349 -19.45 -21.84 21.26
CA SER A 349 -19.53 -22.84 20.18
C SER A 349 -18.14 -23.13 19.64
N VAL A 350 -18.00 -24.26 18.95
CA VAL A 350 -16.80 -24.59 18.18
C VAL A 350 -17.21 -25.16 16.84
N VAL A 351 -16.60 -24.66 15.77
CA VAL A 351 -16.81 -25.12 14.40
C VAL A 351 -15.46 -25.44 13.78
N LEU A 352 -15.39 -26.56 13.06
CA LEU A 352 -14.19 -27.08 12.43
C LEU A 352 -14.27 -27.00 10.90
N SER A 353 -13.11 -27.03 10.25
CA SER A 353 -12.94 -26.87 8.80
C SER A 353 -13.45 -28.04 7.97
N ASP A 354 -13.64 -29.21 8.56
CA ASP A 354 -14.27 -30.36 7.92
C ASP A 354 -15.80 -30.22 7.80
N VAL A 355 -16.43 -29.46 8.70
CA VAL A 355 -17.87 -29.19 8.67
C VAL A 355 -18.20 -27.92 7.86
N ALA A 356 -17.49 -26.82 8.11
CA ALA A 356 -17.79 -25.52 7.47
C ALA A 356 -16.89 -25.17 6.27
N GLY A 357 -15.93 -26.04 5.95
CA GLY A 357 -14.88 -25.75 4.96
C GLY A 357 -13.72 -24.93 5.54
N TYR A 358 -12.67 -24.76 4.73
CA TYR A 358 -11.48 -23.98 5.08
C TYR A 358 -11.62 -22.47 4.83
N ASP A 359 -12.79 -22.02 4.37
CA ASP A 359 -13.06 -20.59 4.16
C ASP A 359 -13.27 -19.88 5.52
N PRO A 360 -12.44 -18.87 5.87
CA PRO A 360 -12.52 -18.17 7.16
C PRO A 360 -13.87 -17.54 7.43
N ALA A 361 -14.46 -16.89 6.43
CA ALA A 361 -15.75 -16.22 6.57
C ALA A 361 -16.88 -17.23 6.89
N SER A 362 -16.84 -18.39 6.25
CA SER A 362 -17.78 -19.50 6.52
C SER A 362 -17.59 -20.08 7.92
N LEU A 363 -16.35 -20.31 8.35
CA LEU A 363 -16.03 -20.78 9.71
C LEU A 363 -16.52 -19.82 10.80
N MET A 364 -16.20 -18.52 10.66
CA MET A 364 -16.58 -17.49 11.62
C MET A 364 -18.09 -17.31 11.69
N ARG A 365 -18.77 -17.28 10.54
CA ARG A 365 -20.23 -17.17 10.46
C ARG A 365 -20.92 -18.36 11.12
N ALA A 366 -20.50 -19.59 10.79
CA ALA A 366 -21.05 -20.80 11.39
C ALA A 366 -20.82 -20.84 12.90
N ALA A 367 -19.62 -20.46 13.37
CA ALA A 367 -19.33 -20.38 14.81
C ALA A 367 -20.21 -19.34 15.51
N LYS A 368 -20.40 -18.16 14.92
CA LYS A 368 -21.23 -17.08 15.46
C LYS A 368 -22.71 -17.46 15.54
N GLU A 369 -23.23 -18.10 14.50
CA GLU A 369 -24.61 -18.62 14.48
C GLU A 369 -24.79 -19.70 15.56
N ALA A 370 -23.85 -20.64 15.67
CA ALA A 370 -23.88 -21.69 16.68
C ALA A 370 -23.79 -21.13 18.11
N SER A 371 -22.97 -20.09 18.36
CA SER A 371 -22.87 -19.48 19.69
C SER A 371 -24.11 -18.68 20.07
N TYR A 372 -24.81 -18.09 19.08
CA TYR A 372 -26.11 -17.46 19.29
C TYR A 372 -27.20 -18.48 19.65
N MET A 373 -27.25 -19.61 18.95
CA MET A 373 -28.18 -20.69 19.29
C MET A 373 -27.88 -21.27 20.68
N ALA A 374 -26.60 -21.42 21.04
CA ALA A 374 -26.17 -21.88 22.35
C ALA A 374 -26.53 -20.90 23.48
N SER A 375 -26.59 -19.59 23.21
CA SER A 375 -26.97 -18.59 24.21
C SER A 375 -28.48 -18.46 24.39
N THR A 376 -29.27 -18.78 23.37
CA THR A 376 -30.74 -18.65 23.38
C THR A 376 -31.48 -19.94 23.75
N SER A 377 -30.87 -21.10 23.55
CA SER A 377 -31.45 -22.40 23.92
C SER A 377 -31.26 -22.68 25.41
N ILE A 378 -32.35 -22.62 26.17
CA ILE A 378 -32.41 -22.97 27.60
C ILE A 378 -32.14 -24.48 27.74
N GLY A 379 -30.87 -24.86 27.89
CA GLY A 379 -30.47 -26.24 28.20
C GLY A 379 -29.36 -26.83 27.33
N THR A 380 -29.05 -26.25 26.17
CA THR A 380 -27.98 -26.74 25.27
C THR A 380 -26.97 -25.63 25.02
N THR A 381 -26.07 -25.45 25.97
CA THR A 381 -25.03 -24.40 25.97
C THR A 381 -23.80 -24.73 25.14
N ASP A 382 -23.79 -25.90 24.49
CA ASP A 382 -22.77 -26.30 23.52
C ASP A 382 -23.48 -26.71 22.22
N VAL A 383 -23.24 -26.00 21.13
CA VAL A 383 -23.53 -26.49 19.77
C VAL A 383 -22.21 -26.88 19.15
N PHE A 384 -21.96 -28.18 19.12
CA PHE A 384 -20.95 -28.77 18.26
C PHE A 384 -21.63 -28.95 16.91
N ALA A 385 -21.11 -28.30 15.86
CA ALA A 385 -21.53 -28.64 14.51
C ALA A 385 -21.00 -30.05 14.24
N ASP A 386 -21.83 -31.06 14.49
CA ASP A 386 -21.53 -32.46 14.19
C ASP A 386 -21.92 -32.72 12.73
N ALA A 387 -21.07 -33.48 12.03
CA ALA A 387 -21.25 -33.90 10.65
C ALA A 387 -22.52 -34.75 10.43
#